data_AF-A0A1B8W475-F1
#
_entry.id   AF-A0A1B8W475-F1
#
_cell.length_a   1.000
_cell.length_b   1.000
_cell.length_c   1.000
_cell.angle_alpha   90.00
_cell.angle_beta   90.00
_cell.angle_gamma   90.00
#
_symmetry.space_group_name_H-M   'P 1'
#
loop_
_entity.id
_entity.type
_entity.pdbx_description
1 polymer ?
#
loop_
_entity_poly.entity_id
_entity_poly.type
_entity_poly.pdbx_seq_one_letter_code
_entity_poly.pdbx_strand_id
1 'polypeptide(L)'
;MPKIIKACRKRANSSQESLASKLDCSRSDISKYENNFKSMKIDRFQRLCEVTNSKDAFMALLSGQEGLNWLIKRFEADGLWE
;
A
#
# COMPACT_ATOMS: atom_id res chain seq x y z
N MET A 1 1.15 -5.52 -6.64
CA MET A 1 1.43 -4.35 -5.77
C MET A 1 0.37 -3.24 -5.78
N PRO A 2 -0.20 -2.79 -6.92
CA PRO A 2 -1.13 -1.65 -6.93
C PRO A 2 -2.32 -1.78 -5.95
N LYS A 3 -2.94 -2.97 -5.90
CA LYS A 3 -4.02 -3.27 -4.94
C LYS A 3 -3.58 -3.24 -3.48
N ILE A 4 -2.37 -3.71 -3.17
CA ILE A 4 -1.80 -3.67 -1.81
C ILE A 4 -1.59 -2.21 -1.37
N ILE A 5 -1.13 -1.34 -2.27
CA ILE A 5 -0.98 0.11 -1.99
C ILE A 5 -2.34 0.73 -1.63
N LYS A 6 -3.38 0.45 -2.43
CA LYS A 6 -4.75 0.92 -2.19
C LYS A 6 -5.30 0.38 -0.86
N ALA A 7 -5.10 -0.90 -0.57
CA ALA A 7 -5.54 -1.54 0.68
C ALA A 7 -4.85 -0.94 1.91
N CYS A 8 -3.54 -0.67 1.84
CA CYS A 8 -2.80 0.01 2.91
C CYS A 8 -3.36 1.42 3.16
N ARG A 9 -3.63 2.19 2.11
CA ARG A 9 -4.23 3.52 2.25
C ARG A 9 -5.60 3.46 2.93
N LYS A 10 -6.45 2.51 2.51
CA LYS A 10 -7.78 2.30 3.09
C LYS A 10 -7.71 1.88 4.55
N ARG A 11 -6.78 0.99 4.92
CA ARG A 11 -6.53 0.59 6.31
C ARG A 11 -6.27 1.81 7.21
N ALA A 12 -5.57 2.80 6.69
CA ALA A 12 -5.27 4.05 7.39
C ALA A 12 -6.37 5.12 7.26
N ASN A 13 -7.55 4.78 6.74
CA ASN A 13 -8.67 5.68 6.48
C ASN A 13 -8.24 7.00 5.79
N SER A 14 -7.26 6.92 4.89
CA SER A 14 -6.65 8.10 4.26
C SER A 14 -7.17 8.31 2.84
N SER A 15 -7.41 9.57 2.44
CA SER A 15 -7.61 9.90 1.02
C SER A 15 -6.29 9.81 0.25
N GLN A 16 -6.34 9.88 -1.09
CA GLN A 16 -5.12 9.92 -1.90
C GLN A 16 -4.30 11.18 -1.61
N GLU A 17 -4.97 12.32 -1.40
CA GLU A 17 -4.36 13.61 -1.04
C GLU A 17 -3.68 13.52 0.33
N SER A 18 -4.36 12.93 1.33
CA SER A 18 -3.80 12.77 2.67
C SER A 18 -2.55 11.88 2.67
N LEU A 19 -2.59 10.76 1.92
CA LEU A 19 -1.43 9.89 1.78
C LEU A 19 -0.29 10.58 1.01
N ALA A 20 -0.61 11.33 -0.04
CA ALA A 20 0.36 12.07 -0.83
C ALA A 20 1.11 13.10 0.01
N SER A 21 0.41 13.83 0.89
CA SER A 21 1.01 14.76 1.85
C SER A 21 1.99 14.05 2.79
N LYS A 22 1.62 12.87 3.33
CA LYS A 22 2.50 12.08 4.22
C LYS A 22 3.74 11.51 3.52
N LEU A 23 3.65 11.29 2.21
CA LEU A 23 4.71 10.72 1.36
C LEU A 23 5.50 11.77 0.58
N ASP A 24 5.21 13.05 0.80
CA ASP A 24 5.81 14.18 0.08
C ASP A 24 5.80 13.94 -1.44
N CYS A 25 4.60 13.72 -1.99
CA CYS A 25 4.39 13.57 -3.42
C CYS A 25 3.04 14.15 -3.87
N SER A 26 2.76 14.09 -5.17
CA SER A 26 1.47 14.53 -5.69
C SER A 26 0.38 13.47 -5.48
N ARG A 27 -0.88 13.90 -5.32
CA ARG A 27 -2.04 12.98 -5.37
C ARG A 27 -2.06 12.14 -6.67
N SER A 28 -1.61 12.74 -7.78
CA SER A 28 -1.50 12.00 -9.04
C SER A 28 -0.49 10.85 -8.97
N ASP A 29 0.58 10.96 -8.19
CA ASP A 29 1.51 9.85 -7.99
C ASP A 29 0.83 8.69 -7.29
N ILE A 30 0.07 8.96 -6.21
CA ILE A 30 -0.71 7.93 -5.50
C ILE A 30 -1.68 7.23 -6.46
N SER A 31 -2.40 8.01 -7.26
CA SER A 31 -3.30 7.46 -8.28
C SER A 31 -2.56 6.56 -9.29
N LYS A 32 -1.37 6.96 -9.74
CA LYS A 32 -0.57 6.16 -10.68
C LYS A 32 -0.05 4.88 -10.03
N TYR A 33 0.34 4.93 -8.77
CA TYR A 33 0.77 3.75 -8.00
C TYR A 33 -0.38 2.75 -7.80
N GLU A 34 -1.58 3.22 -7.47
CA GLU A 34 -2.76 2.37 -7.24
C GLU A 34 -3.32 1.74 -8.53
N ASN A 35 -3.04 2.35 -9.69
CA ASN A 35 -3.54 1.90 -10.99
C ASN A 35 -2.44 1.34 -11.91
N ASN A 36 -1.27 1.02 -11.38
CA ASN A 36 -0.15 0.43 -12.12
C ASN A 36 0.44 1.28 -13.27
N PHE A 37 0.18 2.60 -13.28
CA PHE A 37 0.77 3.52 -14.26
C PHE A 37 2.18 4.00 -13.87
N LYS A 38 2.59 3.75 -12.61
CA LYS A 38 3.92 4.07 -12.09
C LYS A 38 4.30 3.03 -11.05
N SER A 39 5.53 2.51 -11.09
CA SER A 39 6.04 1.64 -10.05
C SER A 39 6.51 2.46 -8.84
N MET A 40 6.26 1.94 -7.64
CA MET A 40 6.77 2.52 -6.39
C MET A 40 8.09 1.84 -6.04
N LYS A 41 9.13 2.63 -5.77
CA LYS A 41 10.40 2.10 -5.27
C LYS A 41 10.25 1.55 -3.86
N ILE A 42 11.14 0.62 -3.48
CA ILE A 42 11.02 -0.13 -2.22
C ILE A 42 11.14 0.76 -0.97
N ASP A 43 11.99 1.78 -1.00
CA ASP A 43 12.16 2.80 0.05
C ASP A 43 10.86 3.59 0.28
N ARG A 44 10.21 3.99 -0.81
CA ARG A 44 8.92 4.69 -0.76
C ARG A 44 7.79 3.77 -0.29
N PHE A 45 7.83 2.49 -0.66
CA PHE A 45 6.87 1.50 -0.21
C PHE A 45 7.02 1.21 1.29
N GLN A 46 8.25 1.12 1.80
CA GLN A 46 8.52 1.03 3.23
C GLN A 46 7.90 2.23 3.97
N ARG A 47 8.16 3.45 3.48
CA ARG A 47 7.60 4.67 4.08
C ARG A 47 6.08 4.68 4.06
N LEU A 48 5.45 4.23 2.96
CA LEU A 48 4.01 4.03 2.88
C LEU A 48 3.52 3.10 4.00
N CYS A 49 4.16 1.95 4.17
CA CYS A 49 3.80 0.97 5.18
C CYS A 49 3.91 1.54 6.61
N GLU A 50 4.89 2.40 6.87
CA GLU A 50 5.01 3.09 8.15
C GLU A 50 3.85 4.06 8.41
N VAL A 51 3.54 4.94 7.44
CA VAL A 51 2.52 5.99 7.63
C VAL A 51 1.08 5.49 7.55
N THR A 52 0.87 4.27 7.05
CA THR A 52 -0.45 3.61 6.99
C THR A 52 -0.64 2.52 8.04
N ASN A 53 0.33 2.32 8.95
CA ASN A 53 0.33 1.19 9.89
C ASN A 53 0.18 -0.18 9.20
N SER A 54 0.90 -0.36 8.09
CA SER A 54 0.90 -1.58 7.25
C SER A 54 2.29 -2.23 7.18
N LYS A 55 3.02 -2.31 8.30
CA LYS A 55 4.33 -2.97 8.35
C LYS A 55 4.27 -4.44 7.94
N ASP A 56 3.14 -5.10 8.20
CA ASP A 56 2.81 -6.44 7.72
C ASP A 56 2.90 -6.56 6.18
N ALA A 57 2.50 -5.52 5.44
CA ALA A 57 2.59 -5.50 3.98
C ALA A 57 4.04 -5.45 3.48
N PHE A 58 4.92 -4.74 4.19
CA PHE A 58 6.35 -4.73 3.88
C PHE A 58 7.00 -6.09 4.19
N MET A 59 6.68 -6.67 5.35
CA MET A 59 7.17 -8.01 5.71
C MET A 59 6.68 -9.07 4.72
N ALA A 60 5.40 -9.03 4.34
CA ALA A 60 4.83 -9.92 3.33
C ALA A 60 5.56 -9.85 1.99
N LEU A 61 5.97 -8.64 1.56
CA LEU A 61 6.76 -8.46 0.35
C LEU A 61 8.14 -9.14 0.48
N LEU A 62 8.83 -8.96 1.62
CA LEU A 62 10.15 -9.57 1.87
C LEU A 62 10.07 -11.09 2.02
N SER A 63 8.94 -11.62 2.50
CA SER A 63 8.68 -13.06 2.62
C SER A 63 8.29 -13.73 1.30
N GLY A 64 8.22 -12.97 0.19
CA GLY A 64 7.89 -13.52 -1.13
C GLY A 64 6.43 -13.95 -1.26
N GLN A 65 6.18 -14.92 -2.15
CA GLN A 65 4.82 -15.25 -2.58
C GLN A 65 3.91 -15.72 -1.44
N GLU A 66 4.42 -16.53 -0.51
CA GLU A 66 3.66 -17.01 0.65
C GLU A 66 3.23 -15.86 1.57
N GLY A 67 4.13 -14.92 1.84
CA GLY A 67 3.82 -13.73 2.63
C GLY A 67 2.76 -12.85 1.96
N LEU A 68 2.87 -12.65 0.64
CA LEU A 68 1.88 -11.90 -0.13
C LEU A 68 0.51 -12.60 -0.14
N ASN A 69 0.47 -13.92 -0.29
CA ASN A 69 -0.77 -14.69 -0.24
C ASN A 69 -1.48 -14.55 1.12
N TRP A 70 -0.71 -14.60 2.21
CA TRP A 70 -1.24 -14.37 3.56
C TRP A 70 -1.82 -12.95 3.71
N LEU A 71 -1.08 -11.93 3.24
CA LEU A 71 -1.51 -10.54 3.31
C LEU A 71 -2.81 -10.29 2.53
N ILE A 72 -2.94 -10.89 1.34
CA ILE A 72 -4.14 -10.77 0.51
C ILE A 72 -5.34 -11.33 1.26
N LYS A 73 -5.25 -12.55 1.80
CA LYS A 73 -6.31 -13.16 2.62
C LYS A 73 -6.67 -12.29 3.81
N ARG A 74 -5.68 -11.65 4.45
CA ARG A 74 -5.91 -10.72 5.55
C ARG A 74 -6.69 -9.47 5.10
N PHE A 75 -6.30 -8.86 3.99
CA PHE A 75 -7.03 -7.71 3.44
C PHE A 75 -8.44 -8.06 2.97
N GLU A 76 -8.66 -9.25 2.43
CA GLU A 76 -9.99 -9.76 2.08
C GLU A 76 -10.86 -9.90 3.35
N ALA A 77 -10.33 -10.50 4.41
CA ALA A 77 -11.03 -10.63 5.69
C ALA A 77 -11.33 -9.27 6.35
N ASP A 78 -10.45 -8.28 6.17
CA ASP A 78 -10.64 -6.92 6.68
C ASP A 78 -11.55 -6.06 5.76
N GLY A 79 -12.03 -6.59 4.62
CA GLY A 79 -12.87 -5.84 3.67
C GLY A 79 -12.11 -4.73 2.90
N LEU A 80 -10.79 -4.81 2.86
CA LEU A 80 -9.89 -3.80 2.27
C LEU A 80 -9.45 -4.15 0.84
N TRP A 81 -9.76 -5.36 0.38
CA TRP A 81 -9.39 -5.87 -0.94
C TRP A 81 -10.50 -5.64 -1.97
N GLU A 82 -10.21 -4.81 -2.98
CA GLU A 82 -11.07 -4.52 -4.14
C GLU A 82 -10.28 -4.66 -5.44
#